data_AF-A0A227IH17-F1
#
_entry.id   AF-A0A227IH17-F1
#
_cell.length_a   1.000
_cell.length_b   1.000
_cell.length_c   1.000
_cell.angle_alpha   90.00
_cell.angle_beta   90.00
_cell.angle_gamma   90.00
#
_symmetry.space_group_name_H-M   'P 1'
#
loop_
_entity.id
_entity.type
_entity.pdbx_description
1 polymer ?
#
loop_
_entity_poly.entity_id
_entity_poly.type
_entity_poly.pdbx_seq_one_letter_code
_entity_poly.pdbx_strand_id
1 'polypeptide(L)' 'KHDMDSLALRFLQHSCISFEQIAGKGKNQLTFNQIELEQASPYAAEDADVTLRLHNRLFANIEQDEKLKSVYEEIEMPL' A
#
# COMPACT_ATOMS: atom_id res chain seq x y z
N LYS A 1 -1.95 -9.73 -8.39
CA LYS A 1 -2.31 -8.29 -8.39
C LYS A 1 -1.23 -7.53 -7.62
N HIS A 2 -0.98 -6.26 -7.95
CA HIS A 2 0.10 -5.45 -7.35
C HIS A 2 -0.43 -4.31 -6.46
N ASP A 3 -1.70 -4.38 -6.03
CA ASP A 3 -2.25 -3.49 -5.01
C ASP A 3 -1.63 -3.75 -3.64
N MET A 4 -1.67 -2.72 -2.78
CA MET A 4 -1.05 -2.75 -1.45
C MET A 4 -1.58 -3.90 -0.58
N ASP A 5 -2.89 -4.13 -0.55
CA ASP A 5 -3.51 -5.19 0.26
C ASP A 5 -3.00 -6.58 -0.12
N SER A 6 -2.95 -6.86 -1.42
CA SER A 6 -2.43 -8.13 -1.94
C SER A 6 -0.95 -8.31 -1.62
N LEU A 7 -0.15 -7.24 -1.71
CA LEU A 7 1.28 -7.27 -1.41
C LEU A 7 1.54 -7.43 0.09
N ALA A 8 0.81 -6.70 0.95
CA ALA A 8 0.90 -6.78 2.39
C ALA A 8 0.57 -8.20 2.88
N LEU A 9 -0.50 -8.80 2.37
CA LEU A 9 -0.87 -10.17 2.71
C LEU A 9 0.21 -11.16 2.29
N ARG A 10 0.74 -11.02 1.07
CA ARG A 10 1.73 -11.96 0.52
C ARG A 10 3.09 -11.87 1.21
N PHE A 11 3.60 -10.67 1.45
CA PHE A 11 4.98 -10.45 1.86
C PHE A 11 5.13 -10.16 3.36
N LEU A 12 4.11 -9.59 3.99
CA LEU A 12 4.13 -9.21 5.40
C LEU A 12 3.19 -10.06 6.26
N GLN A 13 2.38 -10.95 5.66
CA GLN A 13 1.31 -11.68 6.34
C GLN A 13 0.37 -10.75 7.11
N HIS A 14 0.17 -9.54 6.57
CA HIS A 14 -0.61 -8.47 7.18
C HIS A 14 -1.86 -8.20 6.35
N SER A 15 -3.02 -8.15 7.00
CA SER A 15 -4.27 -7.76 6.35
C SER A 15 -4.56 -6.30 6.67
N CYS A 16 -4.46 -5.42 5.67
CA CYS A 16 -4.74 -4.00 5.82
C CYS A 16 -6.23 -3.74 6.12
N ILE A 17 -6.49 -2.58 6.72
CA ILE A 17 -7.80 -1.98 6.86
C ILE A 17 -8.27 -1.58 5.46
N SER A 18 -9.32 -2.21 4.98
CA SER A 18 -9.93 -1.86 3.70
C SER A 18 -10.69 -0.53 3.80
N PHE A 19 -10.70 0.24 2.71
CA PHE A 19 -11.49 1.48 2.64
C PHE A 19 -12.97 1.25 2.98
N GLU A 20 -13.53 0.11 2.57
CA GLU A 20 -14.91 -0.25 2.87
C GLU A 20 -15.20 -0.42 4.38
N GLN A 21 -14.19 -0.75 5.20
CA GLN A 21 -14.35 -0.85 6.66
C GLN A 21 -14.55 0.52 7.31
N ILE A 22 -13.98 1.59 6.75
CA ILE A 22 -14.08 2.96 7.29
C ILE A 22 -15.14 3.81 6.56
N ALA A 23 -15.37 3.56 5.27
CA ALA A 23 -16.25 4.34 4.42
C ALA A 23 -17.62 3.66 4.18
N GLY A 24 -17.76 2.38 4.52
CA GLY A 24 -18.92 1.57 4.15
C GLY A 24 -18.89 1.14 2.68
N LYS A 25 -20.04 0.68 2.17
CA LYS A 25 -20.18 0.13 0.80
C LYS A 25 -21.42 0.64 0.08
N GLY A 26 -21.40 0.53 -1.25
CA GLY A 26 -22.56 0.80 -2.11
C GLY A 26 -22.87 2.30 -2.24
N LYS A 27 -24.12 2.64 -2.56
CA LYS A 27 -24.56 4.02 -2.85
C LYS A 27 -24.38 5.01 -1.69
N ASN A 28 -24.29 4.51 -0.47
CA ASN A 28 -24.13 5.32 0.74
C ASN A 28 -22.69 5.27 1.28
N GLN A 29 -21.72 4.79 0.48
CA GLN A 29 -20.32 4.85 0.85
C GLN A 29 -19.91 6.31 1.05
N LEU A 30 -19.28 6.58 2.19
CA LEU A 30 -18.79 7.89 2.57
C LEU A 30 -17.56 8.27 1.73
N THR A 31 -17.40 9.56 1.46
CA THR A 31 -16.13 10.09 0.96
C THR A 31 -15.17 10.31 2.13
N PHE A 32 -13.86 10.30 1.89
CA PHE A 32 -12.86 10.32 2.98
C PHE A 32 -12.98 11.52 3.94
N ASN A 33 -13.43 12.68 3.44
CA ASN A 33 -13.70 13.87 4.24
C ASN A 33 -14.93 13.77 5.17
N GLN A 34 -15.74 12.72 5.05
CA GLN A 34 -16.89 12.43 5.90
C GLN A 34 -16.58 11.36 6.96
N ILE A 35 -15.36 10.84 6.98
CA ILE A 35 -14.93 9.81 7.92
C ILE A 35 -14.39 10.47 9.19
N GLU A 36 -14.81 9.96 10.34
CA GLU A 36 -14.33 10.43 11.64
C GLU A 36 -12.80 10.29 11.75
N LEU A 37 -12.15 11.30 12.35
CA LEU A 37 -10.68 11.34 12.47
C LEU A 37 -10.11 10.09 13.15
N GLU A 38 -10.82 9.54 14.12
CA GLU A 38 -10.41 8.33 14.85
C GLU A 38 -10.36 7.08 13.95
N GLN A 39 -11.11 7.05 12.85
CA GLN A 39 -11.10 5.95 11.88
C GLN A 39 -10.19 6.26 10.69
N ALA A 40 -10.20 7.51 10.21
CA ALA A 40 -9.38 7.95 9.10
C ALA A 40 -7.88 7.88 9.44
N SER A 41 -7.50 8.21 10.68
CA SER A 41 -6.10 8.30 11.10
C SER A 41 -5.39 6.94 11.10
N PRO A 42 -5.92 5.87 11.74
CA PRO A 42 -5.30 4.54 11.68
C PRO A 42 -5.22 3.98 10.26
N TYR A 43 -6.26 4.17 9.44
CA TYR A 43 -6.26 3.74 8.04
C TYR A 43 -5.15 4.41 7.24
N ALA A 44 -5.08 5.75 7.26
CA ALA A 44 -4.08 6.49 6.50
C ALA A 44 -2.65 6.24 7.02
N ALA A 45 -2.49 6.09 8.33
CA ALA A 45 -1.19 5.78 8.93
C ALA A 45 -0.72 4.36 8.58
N GLU A 46 -1.64 3.39 8.52
CA GLU A 46 -1.34 2.02 8.12
C GLU A 46 -0.86 1.97 6.66
N ASP A 47 -1.53 2.67 5.74
CA ASP A 47 -1.10 2.75 4.34
C ASP A 47 0.35 3.21 4.21
N ALA A 48 0.75 4.22 5.00
CA ALA A 48 2.12 4.72 5.02
C ALA A 48 3.11 3.71 5.63
N ASP A 49 2.78 3.11 6.78
CA ASP A 49 3.63 2.09 7.44
C ASP A 49 3.84 0.86 6.56
N VAL A 50 2.74 0.31 6.03
CA VAL A 50 2.75 -0.89 5.19
C VAL A 50 3.53 -0.64 3.91
N THR A 51 3.36 0.53 3.28
CA THR A 51 4.12 0.91 2.08
C THR A 51 5.62 0.93 2.36
N LEU A 52 6.06 1.53 3.47
CA LEU A 52 7.48 1.56 3.83
C LEU A 52 8.03 0.16 4.11
N ARG A 53 7.27 -0.68 4.82
CA ARG A 53 7.65 -2.07 5.11
C ARG A 53 7.76 -2.89 3.84
N LEU A 54 6.83 -2.71 2.89
CA LEU A 54 6.87 -3.36 1.58
C LEU A 54 8.07 -2.89 0.77
N HIS A 55 8.35 -1.58 0.73
CA HIS A 55 9.55 -1.04 0.08
C HIS A 55 10.82 -1.71 0.61
N ASN A 56 11.04 -1.69 1.93
CA ASN A 56 12.22 -2.30 2.55
C ASN A 56 12.36 -3.80 2.22
N ARG A 57 11.23 -4.52 2.13
CA ARG A 57 11.23 -5.96 1.84
C ARG A 57 11.51 -6.28 0.37
N LEU A 58 10.94 -5.49 -0.55
CA LEU A 58 10.99 -5.73 -1.98
C LEU A 58 12.25 -5.14 -2.62
N PHE A 59 12.63 -3.93 -2.20
CA PHE A 59 13.80 -3.22 -2.72
C PHE A 59 15.08 -3.99 -2.49
N ALA A 60 15.22 -4.66 -1.34
CA ALA A 60 16.35 -5.56 -1.06
C ALA A 60 16.53 -6.67 -2.10
N ASN A 61 15.45 -7.12 -2.77
CA ASN A 61 15.54 -8.10 -3.86
C ASN A 61 15.87 -7.43 -5.20
N ILE A 62 15.43 -6.18 -5.41
CA ILE A 62 15.76 -5.39 -6.60
C ILE A 62 17.25 -5.05 -6.61
N GLU A 63 17.82 -4.66 -5.46
CA GLU A 63 19.24 -4.33 -5.35
C GLU A 63 20.18 -5.50 -5.64
N GLN A 64 19.71 -6.74 -5.53
CA GLN A 64 20.50 -7.94 -5.80
C GLN A 64 20.60 -8.29 -7.29
N ASP A 65 19.80 -7.65 -8.15
CA ASP A 65 19.81 -7.88 -9.60
C ASP A 65 19.99 -6.56 -10.35
N GLU A 66 21.19 -6.33 -10.90
CA GLU A 66 21.54 -5.09 -11.60
C GLU A 66 20.62 -4.80 -12.80
N LYS A 67 20.15 -5.83 -13.52
CA LYS A 67 19.26 -5.62 -14.67
C LYS A 67 17.88 -5.20 -14.20
N LEU A 68 17.36 -5.86 -13.16
CA LEU A 68 16.09 -5.49 -12.56
C LEU A 68 16.14 -4.07 -11.97
N LYS A 69 17.25 -3.73 -11.30
CA LYS A 69 17.49 -2.40 -10.73
C LYS A 69 17.50 -1.31 -11.80
N SER A 70 18.22 -1.50 -12.91
CA SER A 70 18.23 -0.54 -14.03
C SER A 70 16.82 -0.33 -14.60
N VAL A 71 16.06 -1.40 -14.84
CA VAL A 71 14.67 -1.27 -15.31
C VAL A 71 13.81 -0.50 -14.30
N TYR A 72 13.92 -0.82 -13.00
CA TYR A 72 13.15 -0.13 -11.96
C TYR A 72 13.50 1.37 -11.86
N GLU A 73 14.78 1.71 -11.73
CA GLU A 73 15.22 3.08 -11.45
C GLU A 73 15.25 3.99 -12.68
N GLU A 74 15.61 3.45 -13.85
CA GLU A 74 15.83 4.25 -15.07
C GLU A 74 14.62 4.29 -16.00
N ILE A 75 13.69 3.33 -15.87
CA ILE A 75 12.51 3.22 -16.76
C ILE A 75 11.21 3.38 -15.98
N GLU A 76 10.95 2.53 -14.98
CA GLU A 76 9.64 2.48 -14.32
C GLU A 76 9.40 3.66 -13.37
N MET A 77 10.39 4.06 -12.57
CA MET A 77 10.26 5.17 -11.61
C MET A 77 10.14 6.57 -12.26
N PRO A 78 10.81 6.87 -13.39
CA PRO A 78 10.65 8.15 -14.08
C PRO A 78 9.41 8.29 -14.97
N LEU A 79 8.71 7.19 -15.27
CA LEU A 79 7.54 7.15 -16.16
C LEU A 79 6.23 7.51 -15.45
#